data_AF-A0A7S3KEN0-F1
#
_entry.id   AF-A0A7S3KEN0-F1
#
_cell.length_a   1.000
_cell.length_b   1.000
_cell.length_c   1.000
_cell.angle_alpha   90.00
_cell.angle_beta   90.00
_cell.angle_gamma   90.00
#
_symmetry.space_group_name_H-M   'P 1'
#
loop_
_entity.id
_entity.type
_entity.pdbx_description
1 polymer ?
#
loop_
_entity_poly.entity_id
_entity_poly.type
_entity_poly.pdbx_seq_one_letter_code
_entity_poly.pdbx_strand_id
1 'polypeptide(L)'
;PDDLEKRKAALKENRKKLDKDIKLYRKTQKEGIAKYEVRAVEFDWVFNETEGKIFLNSMAVSGDDEVFEVEVIKKLIEYLWKFYRRAIVLNIFVPFIIYFVLFITYSTWINELRDEESGTGPYNVLNFAMVFIIIGFIFFFLYIEARKIIAYRLRYFLIFWNLVDIISISLNISVLTLDLLESSTVHRIPVLACATFFMWLKLCYFGRMSFRTAW
;
A
#
# COMPACT_ATOMS: atom_id res chain seq x y z
N PRO A 1 -15.02 59.00 -26.01
CA PRO A 1 -15.35 59.73 -24.75
C PRO A 1 -15.85 58.79 -23.65
N ASP A 2 -16.82 57.93 -23.96
CA ASP A 2 -17.54 57.06 -23.01
C ASP A 2 -16.66 55.95 -22.36
N ASP A 3 -15.71 55.38 -23.11
CA ASP A 3 -14.77 54.36 -22.60
C ASP A 3 -13.75 54.93 -21.59
N LEU A 4 -13.40 56.21 -21.77
CA LEU A 4 -12.42 56.88 -20.90
C LEU A 4 -13.01 57.18 -19.51
N GLU A 5 -14.32 57.42 -19.43
CA GLU A 5 -15.02 57.58 -18.15
C GLU A 5 -15.18 56.24 -17.41
N LYS A 6 -15.51 55.15 -18.11
CA LYS A 6 -15.61 53.80 -17.51
C LYS A 6 -14.29 53.35 -16.91
N ARG A 7 -13.16 53.57 -17.61
CA ARG A 7 -11.82 53.27 -17.08
C ARG A 7 -11.49 54.10 -15.84
N LYS A 8 -11.84 55.40 -15.83
CA LYS A 8 -11.64 56.27 -14.65
C LYS A 8 -12.49 55.81 -13.46
N ALA A 9 -13.72 55.36 -13.68
CA ALA A 9 -14.58 54.82 -12.64
C ALA A 9 -14.02 53.51 -12.05
N ALA A 10 -13.61 52.56 -12.90
CA ALA A 10 -13.01 51.29 -12.46
C ALA A 10 -11.69 51.49 -11.68
N LEU A 11 -10.84 52.42 -12.12
CA LEU A 11 -9.62 52.78 -11.39
C LEU A 11 -9.94 53.38 -10.01
N LYS A 12 -10.97 54.22 -9.93
CA LYS A 12 -11.41 54.83 -8.66
C LYS A 12 -11.95 53.78 -7.70
N GLU A 13 -12.65 52.77 -8.20
CA GLU A 13 -13.17 51.65 -7.41
C GLU A 13 -12.05 50.71 -6.92
N ASN A 14 -11.12 50.33 -7.80
CA ASN A 14 -9.94 49.54 -7.42
C ASN A 14 -9.09 50.26 -6.37
N ARG A 15 -8.92 51.58 -6.50
CA ARG A 15 -8.17 52.38 -5.52
C ARG A 15 -8.86 52.40 -4.16
N LYS A 16 -10.19 52.52 -4.13
CA LYS A 16 -10.98 52.42 -2.90
C LYS A 16 -10.88 51.04 -2.24
N LYS A 17 -10.86 49.96 -3.03
CA LYS A 17 -10.71 48.58 -2.53
C LYS A 17 -9.32 48.38 -1.92
N LEU A 18 -8.27 48.79 -2.63
CA LEU A 18 -6.89 48.74 -2.15
C LEU A 18 -6.68 49.54 -0.84
N ASP A 19 -7.24 50.75 -0.76
CA ASP A 19 -7.16 51.57 0.46
C ASP A 19 -7.87 50.90 1.65
N LYS A 20 -8.95 50.17 1.39
CA LYS A 20 -9.68 49.41 2.41
C LYS A 20 -8.87 48.22 2.91
N ASP A 21 -8.22 47.48 2.00
CA ASP A 21 -7.37 46.34 2.33
C ASP A 21 -6.11 46.79 3.10
N ILE A 22 -5.49 47.91 2.71
CA ILE A 22 -4.35 48.50 3.43
C ILE A 22 -4.76 48.98 4.83
N LYS A 23 -5.94 49.60 4.97
CA LYS A 23 -6.46 50.01 6.29
C LYS A 23 -6.76 48.80 7.17
N LEU A 24 -7.33 47.73 6.60
CA LEU A 24 -7.57 46.49 7.32
C LEU A 24 -6.25 45.89 7.80
N TYR A 25 -5.22 45.82 6.93
CA TYR A 25 -3.87 45.34 7.24
C TYR A 25 -3.19 46.14 8.36
N ARG A 26 -3.29 47.48 8.32
CA ARG A 26 -2.74 48.34 9.38
C ARG A 26 -3.47 48.22 10.69
N LYS A 27 -4.80 48.05 10.66
CA LYS A 27 -5.62 47.84 11.86
C LYS A 27 -5.27 46.50 12.51
N THR A 28 -5.16 45.45 11.70
CA THR A 28 -4.68 44.13 12.13
C THR A 28 -3.27 44.23 12.72
N GLN A 29 -2.34 44.95 12.11
CA GLN A 29 -0.99 45.15 12.69
C GLN A 29 -1.00 45.88 14.05
N LYS A 30 -1.89 46.87 14.23
CA LYS A 30 -2.00 47.68 15.47
C LYS A 30 -2.67 46.94 16.62
N GLU A 31 -3.55 45.98 16.34
CA GLU A 31 -4.28 45.21 17.36
C GLU A 31 -3.43 44.10 17.99
N GLY A 32 -2.09 44.15 17.85
CA GLY A 32 -1.20 43.19 18.51
C GLY A 32 -1.36 41.78 17.96
N ILE A 33 -1.56 41.65 16.65
CA ILE A 33 -1.67 40.34 16.02
C ILE A 33 -0.41 39.55 16.29
N ALA A 34 -0.64 38.35 16.83
CA ALA A 34 0.35 37.29 16.98
C ALA A 34 1.29 37.33 15.76
N LYS A 35 2.58 37.56 15.98
CA LYS A 35 3.58 37.50 14.92
C LYS A 35 3.50 36.12 14.28
N TYR A 36 2.78 36.00 13.16
CA TYR A 36 2.78 34.80 12.35
C TYR A 36 4.07 34.81 11.54
N GLU A 37 5.03 34.00 11.95
CA GLU A 37 6.23 33.72 11.16
C GLU A 37 5.84 32.73 10.06
N VAL A 38 5.66 33.23 8.83
CA VAL A 38 5.45 32.36 7.67
C VAL A 38 6.79 31.74 7.30
N ARG A 39 6.96 30.46 7.59
CA ARG A 39 8.11 29.68 7.13
C ARG A 39 7.74 28.92 5.87
N ALA A 40 8.32 29.30 4.74
CA ALA A 40 8.31 28.49 3.54
C ALA A 40 9.47 27.49 3.66
N VAL A 41 9.17 26.21 3.52
CA VAL A 41 10.19 25.16 3.48
C VAL A 41 10.16 24.53 2.10
N GLU A 42 11.27 24.61 1.39
CA GLU A 42 11.43 23.98 0.09
C GLU A 42 11.67 22.48 0.28
N PHE A 43 10.76 21.66 -0.25
CA PHE A 43 10.77 20.20 -0.10
C PHE A 43 11.12 19.43 -1.37
N ASP A 44 11.46 20.13 -2.44
CA ASP A 44 11.69 19.52 -3.75
C ASP A 44 12.86 18.52 -3.73
N TRP A 45 13.87 18.78 -2.88
CA TRP A 45 15.03 17.90 -2.70
C TRP A 45 14.69 16.53 -2.13
N VAL A 46 13.57 16.37 -1.40
CA VAL A 46 13.15 15.04 -0.89
C VAL A 46 12.75 14.11 -2.03
N PHE A 47 12.36 14.67 -3.18
CA PHE A 47 12.11 13.91 -4.39
C PHE A 47 13.37 13.68 -5.23
N ASN A 48 14.51 14.28 -4.85
CA ASN A 48 15.80 14.00 -5.47
C ASN A 48 16.22 12.56 -5.16
N GLU A 49 16.66 11.84 -6.20
CA GLU A 49 16.90 10.41 -6.13
C GLU A 49 17.96 9.98 -5.11
N THR A 50 18.92 10.83 -4.78
CA THR A 50 20.02 10.46 -3.89
C THR A 50 19.78 10.95 -2.47
N GLU A 51 19.65 12.26 -2.28
CA GLU A 51 19.51 12.88 -0.96
C GLU A 51 18.18 12.52 -0.29
N GLY A 52 17.09 12.55 -1.06
CA GLY A 52 15.76 12.14 -0.59
C GLY A 52 15.74 10.68 -0.14
N LYS A 53 16.37 9.77 -0.90
CA LYS A 53 16.47 8.35 -0.52
C LYS A 53 17.28 8.17 0.77
N ILE A 54 18.39 8.88 0.93
CA ILE A 54 19.20 8.83 2.16
C ILE A 54 18.40 9.36 3.35
N PHE A 55 17.71 10.48 3.20
CA PHE A 55 16.87 11.07 4.24
C PHE A 55 15.72 10.14 4.65
N LEU A 56 14.95 9.63 3.69
CA LEU A 56 13.85 8.69 3.93
C LEU A 56 14.34 7.38 4.57
N ASN A 57 15.50 6.88 4.14
CA ASN A 57 16.10 5.67 4.72
C ASN A 57 16.57 5.93 6.16
N SER A 58 17.19 7.08 6.43
CA SER A 58 17.59 7.47 7.79
C SER A 58 16.39 7.61 8.73
N MET A 59 15.29 8.21 8.27
CA MET A 59 14.04 8.27 9.04
C MET A 59 13.41 6.90 9.27
N ALA A 60 13.44 6.01 8.27
CA ALA A 60 12.91 4.66 8.42
C ALA A 60 13.76 3.79 9.37
N VAL A 61 15.05 4.08 9.50
CA VAL A 61 16.00 3.32 10.33
C VAL A 61 16.11 3.88 11.75
N SER A 62 15.88 5.18 11.98
CA SER A 62 16.05 5.81 13.29
C SER A 62 15.10 5.25 14.34
N GLY A 63 13.86 4.91 13.95
CA GLY A 63 12.83 4.43 14.87
C GLY A 63 12.45 5.47 15.95
N ASP A 64 12.77 6.74 15.70
CA ASP A 64 12.46 7.85 16.60
C ASP A 64 11.06 8.39 16.26
N ASP A 65 10.08 8.05 17.11
CA ASP A 65 8.69 8.44 16.93
C ASP A 65 8.50 9.96 17.00
N GLU A 66 9.37 10.69 17.73
CA GLU A 66 9.31 12.15 17.85
C GLU A 66 9.53 12.86 16.51
N VAL A 67 10.38 12.29 15.65
CA VAL A 67 10.61 12.79 14.29
C VAL A 67 9.34 12.72 13.46
N PHE A 68 8.52 11.68 13.64
CA PHE A 68 7.24 11.55 12.95
C PHE A 68 6.15 12.46 13.51
N GLU A 69 6.34 13.05 14.69
CA GLU A 69 5.39 14.02 15.26
C GLU A 69 5.45 15.39 14.59
N VAL A 70 6.59 15.74 13.99
CA VAL A 70 6.82 17.01 13.29
C VAL A 70 5.82 17.17 12.16
N GLU A 71 5.00 18.23 12.22
CA GLU A 71 3.90 18.49 11.28
C GLU A 71 4.34 18.45 9.81
N VAL A 72 5.54 18.97 9.54
CA VAL A 72 6.14 19.00 8.22
C VAL A 72 6.42 17.59 7.68
N ILE A 73 6.94 16.69 8.52
CA ILE A 73 7.21 15.29 8.16
C ILE A 73 5.89 14.53 7.96
N LYS A 74 4.87 14.78 8.79
CA LYS A 74 3.53 14.22 8.58
C LYS A 74 2.96 14.60 7.22
N LYS A 75 3.01 15.89 6.85
CA LYS A 75 2.53 16.37 5.55
C LYS A 75 3.30 15.77 4.38
N LEU A 76 4.62 15.59 4.55
CA LEU A 76 5.46 14.90 3.57
C LEU A 76 5.05 13.43 3.39
N ILE A 77 4.85 12.68 4.47
CA ILE A 77 4.41 11.28 4.42
C ILE A 77 3.02 11.16 3.82
N GLU A 78 2.07 12.04 4.19
CA GLU A 78 0.73 12.11 3.59
C GLU A 78 0.81 12.33 2.07
N TYR A 79 1.73 13.18 1.62
CA TYR A 79 1.97 13.43 0.20
C TYR A 79 2.56 12.20 -0.49
N LEU A 80 3.63 11.61 0.05
CA LEU A 80 4.27 10.40 -0.50
C LEU A 80 3.29 9.22 -0.55
N TRP A 81 2.44 9.07 0.47
CA TRP A 81 1.45 8.00 0.55
C TRP A 81 0.47 8.04 -0.62
N LYS A 82 0.05 9.22 -1.09
CA LYS A 82 -0.84 9.34 -2.26
C LYS A 82 -0.23 8.70 -3.51
N PHE A 83 1.09 8.78 -3.66
CA PHE A 83 1.81 8.19 -4.79
C PHE A 83 2.02 6.68 -4.60
N TYR A 84 2.61 6.26 -3.47
CA TYR A 84 2.95 4.86 -3.22
C TYR A 84 1.74 3.96 -3.02
N ARG A 85 0.65 4.46 -2.42
CA ARG A 85 -0.56 3.67 -2.19
C ARG A 85 -1.10 3.07 -3.48
N ARG A 86 -1.18 3.87 -4.55
CA ARG A 86 -1.69 3.39 -5.83
C ARG A 86 -0.81 2.27 -6.39
N ALA A 87 0.50 2.43 -6.32
CA ALA A 87 1.45 1.41 -6.76
C ALA A 87 1.34 0.13 -5.93
N ILE A 88 1.25 0.23 -4.60
CA ILE A 88 1.09 -0.93 -3.70
C ILE A 88 -0.22 -1.67 -3.99
N VAL A 89 -1.33 -0.94 -4.13
CA VAL A 89 -2.63 -1.54 -4.41
C VAL A 89 -2.61 -2.28 -5.76
N LEU A 90 -2.11 -1.65 -6.82
CA LEU A 90 -2.13 -2.24 -8.15
C LEU A 90 -1.11 -3.37 -8.33
N ASN A 91 0.09 -3.25 -7.75
CA ASN A 91 1.17 -4.22 -7.96
C ASN A 91 1.20 -5.36 -6.94
N ILE A 92 0.56 -5.21 -5.78
CA ILE A 92 0.61 -6.21 -4.71
C ILE A 92 -0.80 -6.67 -4.33
N PHE A 93 -1.70 -5.75 -4.01
CA PHE A 93 -3.03 -6.12 -3.52
C PHE A 93 -3.90 -6.76 -4.60
N VAL A 94 -3.99 -6.18 -5.80
CA VAL A 94 -4.79 -6.72 -6.90
C VAL A 94 -4.33 -8.14 -7.31
N PRO A 95 -3.03 -8.39 -7.55
CA PRO A 95 -2.53 -9.76 -7.78
C PRO A 95 -2.85 -10.71 -6.64
N PHE A 96 -2.80 -10.24 -5.39
CA PHE A 96 -3.14 -11.05 -4.23
C PHE A 96 -4.61 -11.43 -4.19
N ILE A 97 -5.53 -10.52 -4.51
CA ILE A 97 -6.97 -10.85 -4.59
C ILE A 97 -7.24 -11.88 -5.68
N ILE A 98 -6.63 -11.74 -6.86
CA ILE A 98 -6.77 -12.72 -7.94
C ILE A 98 -6.25 -14.08 -7.48
N TYR A 99 -5.04 -14.12 -6.92
CA TYR A 99 -4.45 -15.32 -6.34
C TYR A 99 -5.33 -15.97 -5.27
N PHE A 100 -5.85 -15.16 -4.35
CA PHE A 100 -6.69 -15.60 -3.25
C PHE A 100 -7.97 -16.25 -3.75
N VAL A 101 -8.69 -15.61 -4.67
CA VAL A 101 -9.91 -16.17 -5.26
C VAL A 101 -9.61 -17.47 -5.99
N LEU A 102 -8.55 -17.51 -6.81
CA LEU A 102 -8.14 -18.74 -7.51
C LEU A 102 -7.81 -19.87 -6.55
N PHE A 103 -7.09 -19.58 -5.46
CA PHE A 103 -6.76 -20.59 -4.46
C PHE A 103 -7.99 -21.11 -3.72
N ILE A 104 -8.93 -20.22 -3.35
CA ILE A 104 -10.19 -20.63 -2.72
C ILE A 104 -11.01 -21.50 -3.68
N THR A 105 -11.19 -21.09 -4.93
CA THR A 105 -11.91 -21.89 -5.93
C THR A 105 -11.24 -23.25 -6.16
N TYR A 106 -9.91 -23.27 -6.21
CA TYR A 106 -9.14 -24.50 -6.29
C TYR A 106 -9.36 -25.41 -5.08
N SER A 107 -9.25 -24.86 -3.86
CA SER A 107 -9.31 -25.61 -2.62
C SER A 107 -10.70 -26.17 -2.32
N THR A 108 -11.76 -25.42 -2.66
CA THR A 108 -13.13 -25.80 -2.34
C THR A 108 -13.81 -26.62 -3.43
N TRP A 109 -13.59 -26.32 -4.71
CA TRP A 109 -14.37 -26.93 -5.79
C TRP A 109 -13.56 -27.88 -6.65
N ILE A 110 -12.43 -27.43 -7.18
CA ILE A 110 -11.69 -28.22 -8.18
C ILE A 110 -11.08 -29.47 -7.54
N ASN A 111 -10.55 -29.33 -6.33
CA ASN A 111 -9.95 -30.45 -5.61
C ASN A 111 -10.98 -31.52 -5.22
N GLU A 112 -12.19 -31.11 -4.82
CA GLU A 112 -13.28 -32.02 -4.46
C GLU A 112 -13.81 -32.77 -5.69
N LEU A 113 -14.07 -32.06 -6.80
CA LEU A 113 -14.50 -32.65 -8.07
C LEU A 113 -13.51 -33.69 -8.62
N ARG A 114 -12.21 -33.46 -8.42
CA ARG A 114 -11.17 -34.41 -8.84
C ARG A 114 -11.22 -35.70 -8.03
N ASP A 115 -11.50 -35.62 -6.73
CA ASP A 115 -11.53 -36.81 -5.87
C ASP A 115 -12.77 -37.67 -6.14
N GLU A 116 -13.89 -37.07 -6.60
CA GLU A 116 -15.11 -37.80 -6.99
C GLU A 116 -14.96 -38.56 -8.32
N GLU A 117 -14.32 -37.95 -9.33
CA GLU A 117 -14.03 -38.61 -10.61
C GLU A 117 -12.69 -39.36 -10.55
N SER A 118 -12.76 -40.64 -10.21
CA SER A 118 -11.59 -41.54 -10.17
C SER A 118 -11.01 -41.78 -11.57
N GLY A 119 -10.14 -40.88 -12.04
CA GLY A 119 -9.24 -41.08 -13.17
C GLY A 119 -9.54 -40.28 -14.45
N THR A 120 -8.47 -39.83 -15.13
CA THR A 120 -8.35 -39.23 -16.50
C THR A 120 -9.48 -38.34 -17.06
N GLY A 121 -10.37 -37.82 -16.23
CA GLY A 121 -11.44 -36.93 -16.65
C GLY A 121 -10.94 -35.53 -17.04
N PRO A 122 -11.77 -34.71 -17.71
CA PRO A 122 -11.45 -33.33 -18.06
C PRO A 122 -11.08 -32.47 -16.83
N TYR A 123 -11.54 -32.84 -15.64
CA TYR A 123 -11.21 -32.18 -14.38
C TYR A 123 -9.74 -32.31 -13.99
N ASN A 124 -9.04 -33.38 -14.40
CA ASN A 124 -7.60 -33.48 -14.16
C ASN A 124 -6.82 -32.42 -14.93
N VAL A 125 -7.19 -32.17 -16.19
CA VAL A 125 -6.56 -31.12 -17.01
C VAL A 125 -6.82 -29.75 -16.40
N LEU A 126 -8.05 -29.50 -15.95
CA LEU A 126 -8.41 -28.26 -15.25
C LEU A 126 -7.64 -28.09 -13.93
N ASN A 127 -7.50 -29.17 -13.16
CA ASN A 127 -6.71 -29.17 -11.92
C ASN A 127 -5.25 -28.79 -12.20
N PHE A 128 -4.59 -29.46 -13.15
CA PHE A 128 -3.21 -29.12 -13.52
C PHE A 128 -3.07 -27.68 -14.00
N ALA A 129 -3.98 -27.21 -14.86
CA ALA A 129 -3.96 -25.83 -15.34
C ALA A 129 -4.04 -24.82 -14.18
N MET A 130 -4.93 -25.05 -13.22
CA MET A 130 -5.08 -24.19 -12.04
C MET A 130 -3.86 -24.26 -11.11
N VAL A 131 -3.31 -25.46 -10.88
CA VAL A 131 -2.06 -25.63 -10.12
C VAL A 131 -0.93 -24.81 -10.75
N PHE A 132 -0.73 -24.88 -12.07
CA PHE A 132 0.30 -24.10 -12.76
C PHE A 132 0.09 -22.59 -12.62
N ILE A 133 -1.16 -22.11 -12.72
CA ILE A 133 -1.47 -20.69 -12.51
C ILE A 133 -1.14 -20.27 -11.07
N ILE A 134 -1.54 -21.05 -10.07
CA ILE A 134 -1.27 -20.79 -8.65
C ILE A 134 0.24 -20.80 -8.38
N ILE A 135 0.99 -21.74 -8.96
CA ILE A 135 2.46 -21.78 -8.88
C ILE A 135 3.07 -20.50 -9.45
N GLY A 136 2.56 -20.00 -10.59
CA GLY A 136 3.00 -18.73 -11.17
C GLY A 136 2.85 -17.55 -10.19
N PHE A 137 1.71 -17.46 -9.51
CA PHE A 137 1.50 -16.46 -8.45
C PHE A 137 2.40 -16.68 -7.22
N ILE A 138 2.62 -17.93 -6.81
CA ILE A 138 3.55 -18.26 -5.71
C ILE A 138 4.95 -17.75 -6.04
N PHE A 139 5.46 -18.00 -7.24
CA PHE A 139 6.77 -17.49 -7.68
C PHE A 139 6.80 -15.95 -7.70
N PHE A 140 5.74 -15.31 -8.18
CA PHE A 140 5.63 -13.86 -8.15
C PHE A 140 5.73 -13.30 -6.71
N PHE A 141 5.00 -13.86 -5.75
CA PHE A 141 5.08 -13.42 -4.34
C PHE A 141 6.42 -13.78 -3.70
N LEU A 142 6.97 -14.95 -4.00
CA LEU A 142 8.28 -15.36 -3.51
C LEU A 142 9.38 -14.42 -4.01
N TYR A 143 9.30 -13.94 -5.25
CA TYR A 143 10.21 -12.94 -5.79
C TYR A 143 10.14 -11.62 -5.01
N ILE A 144 8.93 -11.15 -4.69
CA ILE A 144 8.74 -9.94 -3.88
C ILE A 144 9.34 -10.12 -2.48
N GLU A 145 9.05 -11.25 -1.81
CA GLU A 145 9.59 -11.53 -0.48
C GLU A 145 11.11 -11.72 -0.48
N ALA A 146 11.67 -12.38 -1.49
CA ALA A 146 13.12 -12.53 -1.64
C ALA A 146 13.82 -11.16 -1.74
N ARG A 147 13.24 -10.21 -2.49
CA ARG A 147 13.78 -8.85 -2.56
C ARG A 147 13.71 -8.13 -1.21
N LYS A 148 12.64 -8.30 -0.44
CA LYS A 148 12.54 -7.73 0.91
C LYS A 148 13.55 -8.38 1.86
N ILE A 149 13.73 -9.70 1.82
CA ILE A 149 14.71 -10.42 2.64
C ILE A 149 16.13 -9.92 2.33
N ILE A 150 16.49 -9.75 1.06
CA ILE A 150 17.81 -9.23 0.66
C ILE A 150 18.01 -7.79 1.18
N ALA A 151 16.99 -6.94 1.08
CA ALA A 151 17.06 -5.55 1.52
C ALA A 151 17.16 -5.40 3.04
N TYR A 152 16.35 -6.13 3.81
CA TYR A 152 16.24 -5.96 5.27
C TYR A 152 17.06 -6.97 6.09
N ARG A 153 17.62 -8.01 5.46
CA ARG A 153 18.45 -9.06 6.10
C ARG A 153 17.75 -9.68 7.31
N LEU A 154 18.46 -9.86 8.44
CA LEU A 154 17.92 -10.47 9.66
C LEU A 154 16.78 -9.65 10.30
N ARG A 155 16.74 -8.33 10.10
CA ARG A 155 15.65 -7.48 10.62
C ARG A 155 14.30 -7.84 9.99
N TYR A 156 14.31 -8.45 8.80
CA TYR A 156 13.10 -8.91 8.13
C TYR A 156 12.28 -9.87 9.00
N PHE A 157 12.95 -10.82 9.67
CA PHE A 157 12.30 -11.87 10.47
C PHE A 157 11.76 -11.37 11.82
N LEU A 158 12.14 -10.17 12.25
CA LEU A 158 11.61 -9.56 13.47
C LEU A 158 10.23 -8.93 13.26
N ILE A 159 9.84 -8.67 12.00
CA ILE A 159 8.55 -8.08 11.67
C ILE A 159 7.52 -9.20 11.56
N PHE A 160 6.59 -9.25 12.51
CA PHE A 160 5.53 -10.28 12.59
C PHE A 160 4.79 -10.52 11.26
N TRP A 161 4.45 -9.44 10.53
CA TRP A 161 3.72 -9.55 9.25
C TRP A 161 4.52 -10.21 8.13
N ASN A 162 5.83 -10.01 8.11
CA ASN A 162 6.70 -10.67 7.14
C ASN A 162 6.75 -12.18 7.40
N LEU A 163 6.73 -12.60 8.67
CA LEU A 163 6.66 -14.01 9.03
C LEU A 163 5.33 -14.63 8.58
N VAL A 164 4.21 -13.93 8.77
CA VAL A 164 2.88 -14.35 8.28
C VAL A 164 2.91 -14.57 6.76
N ASP A 165 3.56 -13.68 6.00
CA ASP A 165 3.70 -13.82 4.55
C ASP A 165 4.50 -15.08 4.14
N ILE A 166 5.64 -15.33 4.78
CA ILE A 166 6.47 -16.51 4.50
C ILE A 166 5.75 -17.81 4.89
N ILE A 167 5.07 -17.84 6.04
CA ILE A 167 4.29 -18.99 6.47
C ILE A 167 3.15 -19.26 5.48
N SER A 168 2.42 -18.23 5.05
CA SER A 168 1.35 -18.36 4.07
C SER A 168 1.85 -18.95 2.75
N ILE A 169 2.97 -18.43 2.21
CA ILE A 169 3.56 -18.95 0.96
C ILE A 169 4.02 -20.40 1.14
N SER A 170 4.66 -20.71 2.27
CA SER A 170 5.17 -22.06 2.57
C SER A 170 4.04 -23.08 2.68
N LEU A 171 2.94 -22.73 3.36
CA LEU A 171 1.75 -23.58 3.47
C LEU A 171 1.10 -23.81 2.10
N ASN A 172 1.00 -22.78 1.26
CA ASN A 172 0.45 -22.92 -0.08
C ASN A 172 1.32 -23.84 -0.96
N ILE A 173 2.65 -23.75 -0.86
CA ILE A 173 3.58 -24.69 -1.51
C ILE A 173 3.35 -26.12 -0.98
N SER A 174 3.19 -26.29 0.34
CA SER A 174 2.92 -27.60 0.93
C SER A 174 1.60 -28.19 0.44
N VAL A 175 0.53 -27.40 0.33
CA VAL A 175 -0.76 -27.84 -0.24
C VAL A 175 -0.58 -28.37 -1.65
N LEU A 176 0.06 -27.60 -2.53
CA LEU A 176 0.30 -28.02 -3.92
C LEU A 176 1.23 -29.23 -4.02
N THR A 177 2.21 -29.33 -3.12
CA THR A 177 3.12 -30.48 -3.08
C THR A 177 2.37 -31.75 -2.67
N LEU A 178 1.52 -31.68 -1.65
CA LEU A 178 0.67 -32.81 -1.23
C LEU A 178 -0.34 -33.18 -2.32
N ASP A 179 -0.82 -32.19 -3.07
CA ASP A 179 -1.70 -32.41 -4.22
C ASP A 179 -1.00 -33.17 -5.35
N LEU A 180 0.19 -32.72 -5.75
CA LEU A 180 0.99 -33.33 -6.81
C LEU A 180 1.53 -34.71 -6.45
N LEU A 181 1.70 -34.99 -5.15
CA LEU A 181 2.09 -36.31 -4.64
C LEU A 181 0.89 -37.25 -4.46
N GLU A 182 -0.33 -36.82 -4.82
CA GLU A 182 -1.56 -37.59 -4.64
C GLU A 182 -1.73 -38.11 -3.20
N SER A 183 -1.33 -37.27 -2.22
CA SER A 183 -1.41 -37.63 -0.81
C SER A 183 -2.86 -37.80 -0.36
N SER A 184 -3.08 -38.65 0.64
CA SER A 184 -4.42 -38.93 1.16
C SER A 184 -5.10 -37.66 1.66
N THR A 185 -6.42 -37.59 1.46
CA THR A 185 -7.26 -36.46 1.84
C THR A 185 -7.11 -36.07 3.32
N VAL A 186 -6.89 -37.08 4.19
CA VAL A 186 -6.69 -36.93 5.64
C VAL A 186 -5.50 -36.00 5.96
N HIS A 187 -4.40 -36.09 5.22
CA HIS A 187 -3.22 -35.24 5.46
C HIS A 187 -3.34 -33.88 4.79
N ARG A 188 -4.08 -33.78 3.69
CA ARG A 188 -4.22 -32.55 2.90
C ARG A 188 -5.14 -31.53 3.57
N ILE A 189 -6.25 -31.97 4.15
CA ILE A 189 -7.29 -31.09 4.75
C ILE A 189 -6.72 -30.17 5.84
N PRO A 190 -5.92 -30.64 6.82
CA PRO A 190 -5.37 -29.75 7.86
C PRO A 190 -4.42 -28.68 7.29
N VAL A 191 -3.56 -29.06 6.34
CA VAL A 191 -2.63 -28.12 5.70
C VAL A 191 -3.39 -27.08 4.88
N LEU A 192 -4.44 -27.52 4.17
CA LEU A 192 -5.33 -26.65 3.41
C LEU A 192 -6.10 -25.65 4.28
N ALA A 193 -6.58 -26.09 5.44
CA ALA A 193 -7.26 -25.24 6.41
C ALA A 193 -6.30 -24.18 6.97
N CYS A 194 -5.10 -24.58 7.36
CA CYS A 194 -4.05 -23.66 7.81
C CYS A 194 -3.67 -22.65 6.71
N ALA A 195 -3.41 -23.13 5.48
CA ALA A 195 -3.12 -22.29 4.33
C ALA A 195 -4.20 -21.22 4.10
N THR A 196 -5.46 -21.66 4.09
CA THR A 196 -6.62 -20.79 3.91
C THR A 196 -6.75 -19.76 5.03
N PHE A 197 -6.57 -20.17 6.29
CA PHE A 197 -6.58 -19.27 7.44
C PHE A 197 -5.52 -18.17 7.32
N PHE A 198 -4.28 -18.52 6.96
CA PHE A 198 -3.20 -17.54 6.80
C PHE A 198 -3.43 -16.57 5.64
N MET A 199 -4.06 -17.02 4.55
CA MET A 199 -4.46 -16.12 3.47
C MET A 199 -5.56 -15.13 3.90
N TRP A 200 -6.54 -15.59 4.68
CA TRP A 200 -7.54 -14.68 5.28
C TRP A 200 -6.89 -13.67 6.22
N LEU A 201 -5.93 -14.10 7.05
CA LEU A 201 -5.17 -13.21 7.92
C LEU A 201 -4.40 -12.14 7.12
N LYS A 202 -3.81 -12.55 5.98
CA LYS A 202 -3.15 -11.63 5.03
C LYS A 202 -4.12 -10.66 4.37
N LEU A 203 -5.34 -11.09 4.06
CA LEU A 203 -6.39 -10.19 3.57
C LEU A 203 -6.74 -9.11 4.60
N CYS A 204 -6.85 -9.48 5.89
CA CYS A 204 -7.07 -8.52 6.97
C CYS A 204 -5.94 -7.49 7.09
N TYR A 205 -4.69 -7.88 6.83
CA TYR A 205 -3.55 -6.96 6.78
C TYR A 205 -3.72 -5.88 5.69
N PHE A 206 -4.16 -6.26 4.49
CA PHE A 206 -4.48 -5.27 3.45
C PHE A 206 -5.70 -4.41 3.78
N GLY A 207 -6.64 -4.95 4.56
CA GLY A 207 -7.71 -4.18 5.18
C GLY A 207 -7.18 -3.02 6.02
N ARG A 208 -6.20 -3.27 6.88
CA ARG A 208 -5.52 -2.22 7.67
C ARG A 208 -4.90 -1.12 6.80
N MET A 209 -4.37 -1.46 5.63
CA MET A 209 -3.77 -0.49 4.70
C MET A 209 -4.82 0.31 3.90
N SER A 210 -5.99 -0.28 3.65
CA SER A 210 -7.04 0.28 2.79
C SER A 210 -8.03 1.16 3.55
N PHE A 211 -8.36 0.78 4.79
CA PHE A 211 -9.15 1.62 5.68
C PHE A 211 -8.29 2.80 6.13
N ARG A 212 -8.50 3.92 5.43
CA ARG A 212 -8.30 5.32 5.89
C ARG A 212 -7.43 5.46 7.14
N THR A 213 -6.26 6.10 7.01
CA THR A 213 -5.83 7.13 7.98
C THR A 213 -6.24 6.83 9.42
N ALA A 214 -5.83 5.69 9.99
CA ALA A 214 -5.86 5.48 11.42
C ALA A 214 -4.65 6.24 11.99
N TRP A 215 -4.73 7.56 11.86
CA TRP A 215 -4.25 8.46 12.89
C TRP A 215 -5.27 8.40 14.02
#